data_AF-A0A356PAB7-F1
#
_entry.id   AF-A0A356PAB7-F1
#
_cell.length_a   1.000
_cell.length_b   1.000
_cell.length_c   1.000
_cell.angle_alpha   90.00
_cell.angle_beta   90.00
_cell.angle_gamma   90.00
#
_symmetry.space_group_name_H-M   'P 1'
#
loop_
_entity.id
_entity.type
_entity.pdbx_description
1 polymer ?
#
loop_
_entity_poly.entity_id
_entity_poly.type
_entity_poly.pdbx_seq_one_letter_code
_entity_poly.pdbx_strand_id
1 'polypeptide(L)'
;MDNLILPLPGFVLFPLTKGLFTKIDSEDFKKVNQWKWHTNTGGHKYYAARGVRYGKRSENKSTNIMMHRFLLGGNDSLVEVDHING
;
A
#
# COMPACT_ATOMS: atom_id res chain seq x y z
N MET A 1 3.04 -20.97 -7.08
CA MET A 1 3.20 -20.58 -5.68
C MET A 1 2.14 -19.53 -5.42
N ASP A 2 0.97 -20.01 -5.02
CA ASP A 2 -0.21 -19.18 -4.84
C ASP A 2 -0.05 -18.42 -3.53
N ASN A 3 0.06 -17.09 -3.64
CA ASN A 3 0.08 -16.21 -2.48
C ASN A 3 -1.30 -16.31 -1.79
N LEU A 4 -1.37 -17.20 -0.79
CA LEU A 4 -2.52 -17.38 0.08
C LEU A 4 -2.83 -16.06 0.79
N ILE A 5 -3.83 -15.35 0.28
CA ILE A 5 -4.57 -14.38 1.05
C ILE A 5 -5.29 -15.18 2.14
N LEU A 6 -4.78 -15.16 3.37
CA LEU A 6 -5.47 -15.74 4.52
C LEU A 6 -6.52 -14.74 4.99
N PRO A 7 -7.83 -15.01 4.83
CA PRO A 7 -8.86 -14.13 5.35
C PRO A 7 -8.89 -14.26 6.88
N LEU A 8 -8.43 -13.22 7.57
CA LEU A 8 -8.68 -13.04 9.00
C LEU A 8 -9.98 -12.23 9.13
N PRO A 9 -10.79 -12.42 10.18
CA PRO A 9 -12.06 -11.71 10.31
C PRO A 9 -11.79 -10.20 10.31
N GLY A 10 -12.25 -9.53 9.26
CA GLY A 10 -12.10 -8.09 9.04
C GLY A 10 -11.01 -7.66 8.06
N PHE A 11 -9.90 -8.42 7.91
CA PHE A 11 -8.72 -7.94 7.19
C PHE A 11 -8.03 -8.99 6.30
N VAL A 12 -7.26 -8.49 5.34
CA VAL A 12 -6.50 -9.21 4.32
C VAL A 12 -5.04 -8.80 4.40
N LEU A 13 -4.14 -9.79 4.35
CA LEU A 13 -2.72 -9.55 4.13
C LEU A 13 -2.46 -9.33 2.63
N PHE A 14 -2.05 -8.13 2.29
CA PHE A 14 -1.69 -7.75 0.92
C PHE A 14 -0.17 -7.80 0.73
N PRO A 15 0.34 -8.59 -0.22
CA PRO A 15 1.78 -8.68 -0.46
C PRO A 15 2.32 -7.39 -1.10
N LEU A 16 3.45 -6.92 -0.58
CA LEU A 16 4.24 -5.82 -1.12
C LEU A 16 5.56 -6.34 -1.69
N THR A 17 6.29 -5.45 -2.37
CA THR A 17 7.65 -5.77 -2.82
C THR A 17 8.57 -6.01 -1.62
N LYS A 18 9.64 -6.78 -1.83
CA LYS A 18 10.64 -7.17 -0.81
C LYS A 18 10.12 -8.18 0.23
N GLY A 19 9.08 -8.95 -0.10
CA GLY A 19 8.55 -10.00 0.78
C GLY A 19 7.83 -9.48 2.02
N LEU A 20 7.48 -8.18 2.01
CA LEU A 20 6.69 -7.57 3.08
C LEU A 20 5.21 -7.69 2.80
N PHE A 21 4.40 -7.54 3.84
CA PHE A 21 2.94 -7.58 3.76
C PHE A 21 2.36 -6.37 4.48
N THR A 22 1.19 -5.93 4.05
CA THR A 22 0.40 -4.91 4.75
C THR A 22 -0.99 -5.45 5.07
N LYS A 23 -1.52 -5.12 6.24
CA LYS A 23 -2.88 -5.46 6.64
C LYS A 23 -3.83 -4.42 6.06
N ILE A 24 -4.90 -4.87 5.42
CA ILE A 24 -5.92 -4.02 4.81
C ILE A 24 -7.29 -4.56 5.21
N ASP A 25 -8.24 -3.70 5.55
CA ASP A 25 -9.61 -4.15 5.75
C ASP A 25 -10.16 -4.84 4.49
N SER A 26 -10.87 -5.94 4.70
CA SER A 26 -11.44 -6.77 3.63
C SER A 26 -12.41 -5.98 2.73
N GLU A 27 -13.07 -4.97 3.29
CA GLU A 27 -13.95 -4.03 2.57
C GLU A 27 -13.17 -3.12 1.62
N ASP A 28 -11.97 -2.70 2.03
CA ASP A 28 -11.09 -1.82 1.27
C ASP A 28 -10.18 -2.55 0.28
N PHE A 29 -10.03 -3.87 0.42
CA PHE A 29 -9.23 -4.70 -0.48
C PHE A 29 -9.61 -4.48 -1.96
N LYS A 30 -10.90 -4.38 -2.27
CA LYS A 30 -11.37 -4.12 -3.65
C LYS A 30 -10.91 -2.77 -4.19
N LYS A 31 -10.73 -1.76 -3.32
CA LYS A 31 -10.18 -0.46 -3.72
C LYS A 31 -8.68 -0.62 -3.99
N VAL A 32 -7.95 -1.23 -3.07
CA VAL A 32 -6.49 -1.32 -3.14
C VAL A 32 -6.00 -2.22 -4.29
N ASN A 33 -6.67 -3.34 -4.52
CA ASN A 33 -6.29 -4.36 -5.50
C ASN A 33 -6.37 -3.89 -6.97
N GLN A 34 -6.85 -2.66 -7.22
CA GLN A 34 -6.88 -2.06 -8.56
C GLN A 34 -5.49 -1.61 -9.06
N TRP A 35 -4.51 -1.51 -8.16
CA TRP A 35 -3.18 -1.01 -8.50
C TRP A 35 -2.06 -1.87 -7.92
N LYS A 36 -0.88 -1.75 -8.55
CA LYS A 36 0.34 -2.36 -8.04
C LYS A 36 0.94 -1.48 -6.95
N TRP A 37 1.07 -2.05 -5.76
CA TRP A 37 1.70 -1.43 -4.61
C TRP A 37 3.10 -2.00 -4.39
N HIS A 38 3.99 -1.16 -3.88
CA HIS A 38 5.36 -1.51 -3.58
C HIS A 38 5.76 -0.93 -2.23
N THR A 39 6.78 -1.51 -1.63
CA THR A 39 7.40 -0.99 -0.41
C THR A 39 8.29 0.19 -0.78
N ASN A 40 7.92 1.37 -0.29
CA ASN A 40 8.79 2.54 -0.26
C ASN A 40 9.50 2.62 1.10
N THR A 41 10.81 2.76 1.06
CA THR A 41 11.68 2.86 2.24
C THR A 41 12.05 4.32 2.45
N GLY A 42 11.57 4.93 3.54
CA GLY A 42 11.94 6.28 3.95
C GLY A 42 12.62 6.24 5.32
N GLY A 43 13.95 6.32 5.34
CA GLY A 43 14.73 6.12 6.57
C GLY A 43 14.54 4.70 7.14
N HIS A 44 14.21 4.61 8.43
CA HIS A 44 13.94 3.33 9.11
C HIS A 44 12.51 2.81 8.96
N LYS A 45 11.67 3.44 8.15
CA LYS A 45 10.24 3.09 8.02
C LYS A 45 9.92 2.53 6.64
N TYR A 46 9.09 1.49 6.61
CA TYR A 46 8.52 0.90 5.41
C TYR A 46 7.09 1.39 5.21
N TYR A 47 6.77 1.81 3.99
CA TYR A 47 5.43 2.25 3.62
C TYR A 47 4.97 1.55 2.36
N ALA A 48 3.71 1.14 2.32
CA ALA A 48 3.06 0.73 1.08
C ALA A 48 2.77 1.97 0.23
N ALA A 49 3.27 2.00 -1.00
CA ALA A 49 3.10 3.11 -1.93
C ALA A 49 2.84 2.64 -3.37
N ARG A 50 2.29 3.53 -4.20
CA ARG A 50 2.16 3.34 -5.65
C ARG A 50 2.70 4.54 -6.40
N GLY A 51 3.38 4.30 -7.51
CA GLY A 51 3.80 5.36 -8.42
C GLY A 51 2.63 5.84 -9.28
N VAL A 52 2.51 7.15 -9.44
CA VAL A 52 1.51 7.78 -10.30
C VAL A 52 2.19 8.82 -11.16
N ARG A 53 1.98 8.75 -12.48
CA ARG A 53 2.44 9.77 -13.42
C ARG A 53 1.45 10.92 -13.43
N TYR A 54 1.94 12.14 -13.48
CA TYR A 54 1.13 13.35 -13.57
C TYR A 54 1.72 14.30 -14.61
N GLY A 55 0.90 15.20 -15.13
CA GLY A 55 1.32 16.14 -16.18
C GLY A 55 1.47 15.50 -17.56
N LYS A 56 2.06 16.25 -18.49
CA LYS A 56 2.26 15.79 -19.88
C LYS A 56 3.29 14.68 -19.93
N ARG A 57 3.10 13.72 -20.84
CA ARG A 57 4.02 12.57 -21.05
C ARG A 57 5.47 13.02 -21.31
N SER A 58 5.66 14.16 -21.98
CA SER A 58 6.98 14.75 -22.26
C SER A 58 7.75 15.18 -21.02
N GLU A 59 7.05 15.47 -19.91
CA GLU A 59 7.68 15.98 -18.68
C GLU A 59 8.16 14.86 -17.76
N ASN A 60 7.76 13.61 -18.02
CA ASN A 60 8.11 12.42 -17.25
C ASN A 60 7.94 12.59 -15.72
N LYS A 61 6.94 13.37 -15.29
CA LYS A 61 6.68 13.64 -13.87
C LYS A 61 5.95 12.47 -13.23
N SER A 62 6.44 12.04 -12.08
CA SER A 62 5.82 10.99 -11.26
C SER A 62 5.90 11.31 -9.78
N THR A 63 4.87 10.92 -9.04
CA THR A 63 4.81 11.03 -7.57
C THR A 63 4.40 9.69 -6.98
N ASN A 64 4.60 9.54 -5.67
CA ASN A 64 4.17 8.36 -4.92
C ASN A 64 2.93 8.68 -4.09
N ILE A 65 1.91 7.85 -4.21
CA ILE A 65 0.74 7.85 -3.31
C ILE A 65 0.95 6.77 -2.27
N MET A 66 0.87 7.12 -0.99
CA MET A 66 0.95 6.18 0.13
C MET A 66 -0.41 5.50 0.35
N MET A 67 -0.40 4.20 0.64
CA MET A 67 -1.63 3.39 0.77
C MET A 67 -2.53 3.89 1.89
N HIS A 68 -1.95 4.27 3.04
CA HIS A 68 -2.73 4.83 4.15
C HIS A 68 -3.49 6.10 3.73
N ARG A 69 -2.86 6.99 2.96
CA ARG A 69 -3.51 8.21 2.47
C ARG A 69 -4.59 7.93 1.43
N PHE A 70 -4.38 6.88 0.63
CA PHE A 70 -5.34 6.45 -0.38
C PHE A 70 -6.62 5.89 0.26
N LEU A 71 -6.48 5.09 1.33
CA LEU A 71 -7.60 4.53 2.06
C LEU A 71 -8.36 5.60 2.86
N LEU A 72 -7.64 6.52 3.49
CA LEU A 72 -8.22 7.60 4.31
C LEU A 72 -8.78 8.79 3.50
N GLY A 73 -8.84 8.72 2.16
CA GLY A 73 -9.45 9.78 1.35
C GLY A 73 -8.65 11.10 1.29
N GLY A 74 -7.36 11.10 1.64
CA GLY A 74 -6.46 12.22 1.39
C GLY A 74 -6.50 13.35 2.42
N ASN A 75 -6.35 13.04 3.70
CA ASN A 75 -5.63 13.84 4.72
C ASN A 75 -5.96 13.24 6.08
N ASP A 76 -5.27 12.17 6.48
CA ASP A 76 -4.95 11.99 7.89
C ASP A 76 -3.86 10.95 8.11
N SER A 77 -3.10 11.17 9.18
CA SER A 77 -1.81 10.51 9.44
C SER A 77 -1.92 9.27 10.34
N LEU A 78 -3.00 8.49 10.22
CA LEU A 78 -3.33 7.46 11.21
C LEU A 78 -3.69 6.10 10.60
N VAL A 79 -2.77 5.51 9.84
CA VAL A 79 -2.73 4.04 9.71
C VAL A 79 -1.31 3.61 10.06
N GLU A 80 -1.16 3.06 11.26
CA GLU A 80 0.05 2.33 11.63
C GLU A 80 0.16 1.10 10.74
N VAL A 81 1.21 1.07 9.92
CA VAL A 81 1.64 -0.16 9.26
C VAL A 81 2.23 -1.04 10.35
N ASP A 82 1.39 -1.88 10.91
CA ASP A 82 1.77 -2.82 11.96
C ASP A 82 2.64 -3.92 11.33
N HIS A 83 3.94 -3.81 11.56
CA HIS A 83 4.92 -4.80 11.15
C HIS A 83 4.76 -5.98 12.12
N ILE A 84 4.31 -7.14 11.63
CA ILE A 84 4.17 -8.39 12.41
C ILE A 84 5.51 -8.87 13.04
N ASN A 85 6.63 -8.20 12.77
CA ASN A 85 7.93 -8.50 13.36
C ASN A 85 8.52 -7.28 14.10
N GLY A 86 7.91 -6.91 15.23
CA GLY A 86 8.52 -6.07 16.27
C GLY A 86 9.12 -6.95 17.34
#